data_AF-A0A9Q2RRA8-F1
#
_entry.id   AF-A0A9Q2RRA8-F1
#
_cell.length_a   1.000
_cell.length_b   1.000
_cell.length_c   1.000
_cell.angle_alpha   90.00
_cell.angle_beta   90.00
_cell.angle_gamma   90.00
#
_symmetry.space_group_name_H-M   'P 1'
#
loop_
_entity.id
_entity.type
_entity.pdbx_description
1 polymer ?
#
loop_
_entity_poly.entity_id
_entity_poly.type
_entity_poly.pdbx_seq_one_letter_code
_entity_poly.pdbx_strand_id
1 'polypeptide(L)'
;MSTTPSSPVTHADRFARAREAQSVALLEDYAELIGDLHAEMGEARVADIAARMGVAQPTATKAVARLKREGLATSRPYRGVFLTDAGTALADRVRRRHRTVVSFLVAVGVPEDVAELDAEGIEHHVSDQTLSAFDRFLSARTPED
;
A
#
# COMPACT_ATOMS: atom_id res chain seq x y z
N MET A 1 46.22 -3.08 -11.77
CA MET A 1 45.26 -2.67 -10.73
C MET A 1 44.15 -1.91 -11.43
N SER A 2 43.14 -2.61 -11.94
CA SER A 2 42.06 -2.02 -12.73
C SER A 2 40.98 -1.51 -11.80
N THR A 3 40.87 -0.20 -11.69
CA THR A 3 39.75 0.46 -11.02
C THR A 3 38.62 0.60 -12.05
N THR A 4 37.59 -0.23 -11.93
CA THR A 4 36.37 -0.05 -12.72
C THR A 4 35.65 1.22 -12.24
N PRO A 5 35.31 2.20 -13.11
CA PRO A 5 34.49 3.32 -12.70
C PRO A 5 33.04 2.86 -12.55
N SER A 6 32.44 3.08 -11.37
CA SER A 6 31.00 2.92 -11.19
C SER A 6 30.28 3.94 -12.08
N SER A 7 29.49 3.47 -13.05
CA SER A 7 28.67 4.37 -13.87
C SER A 7 27.66 5.11 -12.98
N PRO A 8 27.54 6.45 -13.10
CA PRO A 8 26.53 7.20 -12.37
C PRO A 8 25.15 6.88 -12.99
N VAL A 9 24.25 6.31 -12.18
CA VAL A 9 22.83 6.22 -12.52
C VAL A 9 22.36 7.63 -12.92
N THR A 10 21.84 7.77 -14.15
CA THR A 10 21.52 9.09 -14.70
C THR A 10 20.36 9.72 -13.93
N HIS A 11 20.28 11.06 -13.89
CA HIS A 11 19.16 11.75 -13.23
C HIS A 11 17.79 11.29 -13.77
N ALA A 12 17.70 10.96 -15.07
CA ALA A 12 16.48 10.46 -15.70
C ALA A 12 16.01 9.11 -15.12
N ASP A 13 16.94 8.19 -14.84
CA ASP A 13 16.64 6.87 -14.27
C ASP A 13 16.04 6.99 -12.87
N ARG A 14 16.51 7.95 -12.07
CA ARG A 14 15.97 8.22 -10.73
C ARG A 14 14.52 8.69 -10.79
N PHE A 15 14.21 9.63 -11.70
CA PHE A 15 12.85 10.10 -11.90
C PHE A 15 11.91 9.02 -12.46
N ALA A 16 12.42 8.10 -13.29
CA ALA A 16 11.64 6.97 -13.77
C ALA A 16 11.26 6.02 -12.62
N ARG A 17 12.24 5.63 -11.79
CA ARG A 17 12.02 4.75 -10.63
C ARG A 17 11.07 5.35 -9.61
N ALA A 18 11.21 6.64 -9.30
CA ALA A 18 10.32 7.32 -8.37
C ALA A 18 8.85 7.31 -8.85
N ARG A 19 8.62 7.57 -10.14
CA ARG A 19 7.27 7.52 -10.73
C ARG A 19 6.71 6.10 -10.73
N GLU A 20 7.54 5.09 -10.99
CA GLU A 20 7.12 3.69 -10.92
C GLU A 20 6.73 3.30 -9.50
N ALA A 21 7.54 3.63 -8.49
CA ALA A 21 7.23 3.39 -7.09
C ALA A 21 5.92 4.07 -6.67
N GLN A 22 5.74 5.34 -7.00
CA GLN A 22 4.49 6.06 -6.72
C GLN A 22 3.27 5.41 -7.41
N SER A 23 3.46 4.92 -8.63
CA SER A 23 2.42 4.23 -9.40
C SER A 23 2.06 2.87 -8.81
N VAL A 24 3.01 2.18 -8.18
CA VAL A 24 2.78 0.92 -7.45
C VAL A 24 2.07 1.18 -6.13
N ALA A 25 2.55 2.14 -5.33
CA ALA A 25 1.91 2.55 -4.07
C ALA A 25 0.44 2.91 -4.30
N LEU A 26 0.15 3.72 -5.33
CA LEU A 26 -1.23 4.04 -5.68
C LEU A 26 -2.07 2.80 -6.03
N LEU A 27 -1.48 1.78 -6.66
CA LEU A 27 -2.22 0.56 -6.97
C LEU A 27 -2.50 -0.27 -5.70
N GLU A 28 -1.56 -0.27 -4.78
CA GLU A 28 -1.65 -0.87 -3.45
C GLU A 28 -2.75 -0.19 -2.61
N ASP A 29 -2.80 1.15 -2.57
CA ASP A 29 -3.86 1.92 -1.88
C ASP A 29 -5.25 1.53 -2.39
N TYR A 30 -5.43 1.46 -3.71
CA TYR A 30 -6.71 1.06 -4.28
C TYR A 30 -7.07 -0.39 -3.94
N ALA A 31 -6.10 -1.30 -3.91
CA ALA A 31 -6.36 -2.69 -3.56
C ALA A 31 -6.79 -2.80 -2.09
N GLU A 32 -6.08 -2.15 -1.18
CA GLU A 32 -6.44 -2.08 0.24
C GLU A 32 -7.85 -1.51 0.44
N LEU A 33 -8.11 -0.32 -0.14
CA LEU A 33 -9.40 0.35 -0.01
C LEU A 33 -10.57 -0.48 -0.54
N ILE A 34 -10.39 -1.18 -1.67
CA ILE A 34 -11.43 -2.07 -2.20
C ILE A 34 -11.71 -3.21 -1.22
N GLY A 35 -10.67 -3.75 -0.58
CA GLY A 35 -10.79 -4.75 0.48
C GLY A 35 -11.58 -4.22 1.68
N ASP A 36 -11.26 -3.01 2.15
CA ASP A 36 -11.97 -2.36 3.26
C ASP A 36 -13.43 -2.11 2.96
N LEU A 37 -13.72 -1.50 1.81
CA LEU A 37 -15.09 -1.29 1.33
C LEU A 37 -15.89 -2.60 1.27
N HIS A 38 -15.24 -3.68 0.84
CA HIS A 38 -15.88 -4.98 0.79
C HIS A 38 -16.17 -5.54 2.19
N ALA A 39 -15.23 -5.41 3.13
CA ALA A 39 -15.42 -5.83 4.52
C ALA A 39 -16.50 -5.01 5.24
N GLU A 40 -16.55 -3.70 5.00
CA GLU A 40 -17.50 -2.77 5.63
C GLU A 40 -18.90 -2.84 5.04
N MET A 41 -19.02 -2.92 3.71
CA MET A 41 -20.29 -2.70 3.00
C MET A 41 -20.71 -3.88 2.12
N GLY A 42 -19.91 -4.94 2.03
CA GLY A 42 -20.16 -6.11 1.17
C GLY A 42 -19.90 -5.87 -0.32
N GLU A 43 -19.61 -4.64 -0.75
CA GLU A 43 -19.21 -4.31 -2.11
C GLU A 43 -18.45 -2.97 -2.20
N ALA A 44 -17.55 -2.86 -3.17
CA ALA A 44 -16.82 -1.62 -3.45
C ALA A 44 -17.33 -1.01 -4.77
N ARG A 45 -18.17 0.03 -4.72
CA ARG A 45 -18.61 0.71 -5.95
C ARG A 45 -17.59 1.77 -6.34
N VAL A 46 -17.45 2.03 -7.65
CA VAL A 46 -16.51 3.04 -8.16
C VAL A 46 -16.77 4.43 -7.58
N ALA A 47 -18.03 4.77 -7.29
CA ALA A 47 -18.39 6.03 -6.63
C ALA A 47 -17.83 6.10 -5.20
N ASP A 48 -17.96 5.02 -4.42
CA ASP A 48 -17.47 4.95 -3.04
C ASP A 48 -15.94 4.94 -2.99
N ILE A 49 -15.30 4.22 -3.93
CA ILE A 49 -13.84 4.23 -4.11
C ILE A 49 -13.38 5.65 -4.42
N ALA A 50 -14.01 6.33 -5.38
CA ALA A 50 -13.64 7.70 -5.74
C ALA A 50 -13.78 8.67 -4.57
N ALA A 51 -14.87 8.56 -3.81
CA ALA A 51 -15.12 9.38 -2.63
C ALA A 51 -14.07 9.16 -1.55
N ARG A 52 -13.76 7.89 -1.19
CA ARG A 52 -12.76 7.58 -0.15
C ARG A 52 -11.32 7.90 -0.58
N MET A 53 -10.98 7.71 -1.86
CA MET A 53 -9.67 8.14 -2.40
C MET A 53 -9.55 9.66 -2.59
N GLY A 54 -10.63 10.43 -2.42
CA GLY A 54 -10.61 11.88 -2.66
C GLY A 54 -10.36 12.27 -4.12
N VAL A 55 -10.76 11.43 -5.08
CA VAL A 55 -10.55 11.67 -6.52
C VAL A 55 -11.86 11.71 -7.31
N ALA A 56 -11.80 12.25 -8.52
CA ALA A 56 -12.94 12.18 -9.45
C ALA A 56 -13.20 10.73 -9.92
N GLN A 57 -14.47 10.38 -10.17
CA GLN A 57 -14.86 9.03 -10.64
C GLN A 57 -14.10 8.55 -11.90
N PRO A 58 -13.77 9.38 -12.90
CA PRO A 58 -12.96 8.94 -14.04
C PRO A 58 -11.55 8.50 -13.64
N THR A 59 -10.96 9.11 -12.61
CA THR A 59 -9.65 8.71 -12.08
C THR A 59 -9.73 7.35 -11.41
N ALA A 60 -10.71 7.16 -10.52
CA ALA A 60 -10.95 5.86 -9.89
C ALA A 60 -11.25 4.76 -10.92
N THR A 61 -12.02 5.08 -11.96
CA THR A 61 -12.32 4.15 -13.05
C THR A 61 -11.06 3.68 -13.77
N LYS A 62 -10.10 4.59 -14.04
CA LYS A 62 -8.81 4.25 -14.66
C LYS A 62 -7.96 3.36 -13.76
N ALA A 63 -7.89 3.65 -12.45
CA ALA A 63 -7.17 2.84 -11.48
C ALA A 63 -7.77 1.42 -11.36
N VAL A 64 -9.10 1.31 -11.27
CA VAL A 64 -9.81 0.02 -11.28
C VAL A 64 -9.57 -0.75 -12.57
N ALA A 65 -9.60 -0.08 -13.74
CA ALA A 65 -9.29 -0.73 -15.01
C ALA A 65 -7.85 -1.27 -15.04
N ARG A 66 -6.90 -0.57 -14.42
CA ARG A 66 -5.53 -1.04 -14.26
C ARG A 66 -5.45 -2.26 -13.34
N LEU A 67 -6.07 -2.23 -12.16
CA LEU A 67 -6.15 -3.40 -11.27
C LEU A 67 -6.67 -4.64 -12.01
N LYS A 68 -7.71 -4.48 -12.83
CA LYS A 68 -8.27 -5.57 -13.63
C LYS A 68 -7.29 -6.11 -14.66
N ARG A 69 -6.60 -5.21 -15.37
CA ARG A 69 -5.58 -5.58 -16.36
C ARG A 69 -4.39 -6.31 -15.72
N GLU A 70 -4.05 -5.96 -14.48
CA GLU A 70 -3.00 -6.63 -13.70
C GLU A 70 -3.49 -7.91 -12.97
N GLY A 71 -4.75 -8.30 -13.17
CA GLY A 71 -5.32 -9.51 -12.58
C GLY A 71 -5.60 -9.42 -11.08
N LEU A 72 -5.61 -8.21 -10.52
CA LEU A 72 -5.83 -7.94 -9.10
C LEU A 72 -7.31 -7.70 -8.76
N ALA A 73 -8.13 -7.35 -9.75
CA ALA A 73 -9.54 -7.10 -9.53
C ALA A 73 -10.42 -7.62 -10.68
N THR A 74 -11.70 -7.76 -10.39
CA THR A 74 -12.77 -8.03 -11.35
C THR A 74 -13.98 -7.14 -11.08
N SER A 75 -14.89 -7.06 -12.04
CA SER A 75 -16.18 -6.39 -11.87
C SER A 75 -17.26 -7.32 -12.38
N ARG A 76 -18.40 -7.38 -11.69
CA ARG A 76 -19.57 -8.13 -12.17
C ARG A 76 -20.66 -7.14 -12.61
N PRO A 77 -21.43 -7.43 -13.66
CA PRO A 77 -22.57 -6.59 -14.04
C PRO A 77 -23.48 -6.33 -12.83
N TYR A 78 -23.92 -5.07 -12.66
CA TYR A 78 -24.80 -4.63 -11.57
C TYR A 78 -24.23 -4.82 -10.14
N ARG A 79 -22.92 -5.05 -10.00
CA ARG A 79 -22.23 -5.17 -8.71
C ARG A 79 -20.99 -4.28 -8.69
N GLY A 80 -20.39 -4.14 -7.51
CA GLY A 80 -19.12 -3.45 -7.34
C GLY A 80 -17.89 -4.12 -7.97
N VAL A 81 -16.74 -3.55 -7.63
CA VAL A 81 -15.40 -4.09 -7.87
C VAL A 81 -15.11 -5.12 -6.78
N PHE A 82 -14.48 -6.22 -7.16
CA PHE A 82 -14.03 -7.28 -6.25
C PHE A 82 -12.56 -7.54 -6.49
N LEU A 83 -11.79 -7.74 -5.43
CA LEU A 83 -10.43 -8.24 -5.56
C LEU A 83 -10.46 -9.69 -6.03
N THR A 84 -9.44 -10.09 -6.78
CA THR A 84 -9.11 -11.49 -7.00
C THR A 84 -8.35 -12.02 -5.78
N ASP A 85 -8.02 -13.30 -5.75
CA ASP A 85 -7.16 -13.85 -4.69
C ASP A 85 -5.80 -13.13 -4.64
N ALA A 86 -5.24 -12.81 -5.81
CA ALA A 86 -4.00 -12.03 -5.92
C ALA A 86 -4.17 -10.59 -5.40
N GLY A 87 -5.30 -9.94 -5.71
CA GLY A 87 -5.61 -8.61 -5.18
C GLY A 87 -5.84 -8.61 -3.67
N THR A 88 -6.48 -9.65 -3.14
CA THR A 88 -6.70 -9.82 -1.70
C THR A 88 -5.37 -10.01 -0.99
N ALA A 89 -4.49 -10.87 -1.51
CA ALA A 89 -3.15 -11.05 -0.98
C ALA A 89 -2.31 -9.76 -1.03
N LEU A 90 -2.50 -8.92 -2.06
CA LEU A 90 -1.89 -7.60 -2.15
C LEU A 90 -2.40 -6.68 -1.04
N ALA A 91 -3.71 -6.51 -0.91
CA ALA A 91 -4.35 -5.70 0.12
C ALA A 91 -3.92 -6.13 1.53
N ASP A 92 -3.94 -7.43 1.81
CA ASP A 92 -3.51 -7.97 3.10
C ASP A 92 -2.03 -7.71 3.38
N ARG A 93 -1.18 -7.72 2.36
CA ARG A 93 0.24 -7.39 2.50
C ARG A 93 0.41 -5.92 2.88
N VAL A 94 -0.25 -5.00 2.17
CA VAL A 94 -0.19 -3.56 2.45
C VAL A 94 -0.66 -3.27 3.87
N ARG A 95 -1.82 -3.82 4.25
CA ARG A 95 -2.39 -3.67 5.60
C ARG A 95 -1.47 -4.18 6.71
N ARG A 96 -0.77 -5.30 6.49
CA ARG A 96 0.22 -5.79 7.45
C ARG A 96 1.37 -4.80 7.60
N ARG A 97 1.86 -4.23 6.50
CA ARG A 97 2.94 -3.24 6.53
C ARG A 97 2.50 -1.99 7.27
N HIS A 98 1.31 -1.46 6.97
CA HIS A 98 0.69 -0.34 7.69
C HIS A 98 0.69 -0.60 9.20
N ARG A 99 0.10 -1.73 9.62
CA ARG A 99 0.03 -2.12 11.04
C ARG A 99 1.39 -2.25 11.72
N THR A 100 2.40 -2.80 11.04
CA THR A 100 3.76 -2.87 11.59
C THR A 100 4.33 -1.47 11.80
N VAL A 101 4.13 -0.54 10.86
CA VAL A 101 4.58 0.86 11.00
C VAL A 101 3.84 1.55 12.14
N VAL A 102 2.50 1.47 12.19
CA VAL A 102 1.69 2.03 13.29
C VAL A 102 2.16 1.50 14.65
N SER A 103 2.24 0.17 14.78
CA SER A 103 2.64 -0.48 16.04
C SER A 103 4.02 -0.03 16.49
N PHE A 104 4.97 0.10 15.55
CA PHE A 104 6.30 0.59 15.84
C PHE A 104 6.28 2.05 16.32
N LEU A 105 5.58 2.94 15.61
CA LEU A 105 5.47 4.35 15.97
C LEU A 105 4.86 4.53 17.36
N VAL A 106 3.78 3.79 17.67
CA VAL A 106 3.18 3.76 19.01
C VAL A 106 4.17 3.28 20.06
N ALA A 107 4.90 2.19 19.78
CA ALA A 107 5.87 1.62 20.71
C ALA A 107 7.06 2.55 21.02
N VAL A 108 7.40 3.47 20.12
CA VAL A 108 8.42 4.51 20.35
C VAL A 108 7.84 5.81 20.93
N GLY A 109 6.54 5.85 21.23
CA GLY A 109 5.88 6.93 21.97
C GLY A 109 5.10 7.93 21.13
N VAL A 110 4.83 7.64 19.85
CA VAL A 110 3.92 8.45 19.03
C VAL A 110 2.47 8.16 19.44
N PRO A 111 1.61 9.18 19.65
CA PRO A 111 0.18 8.97 19.87
C PRO A 111 -0.46 8.14 18.75
N GLU A 112 -1.42 7.29 19.07
CA GLU A 112 -2.03 6.35 18.12
C GLU A 112 -2.66 7.03 16.90
N ASP A 113 -3.38 8.14 17.09
CA ASP A 113 -3.99 8.92 16.02
C ASP A 113 -2.94 9.53 15.08
N VAL A 114 -1.82 10.00 15.62
CA VAL A 114 -0.68 10.51 14.84
C VAL A 114 0.03 9.36 14.13
N ALA A 115 0.22 8.21 14.80
CA ALA A 115 0.88 7.04 14.23
C ALA A 115 0.10 6.45 13.03
N GLU A 116 -1.23 6.42 13.10
CA GLU A 116 -2.09 6.02 11.97
C GLU A 116 -1.90 6.95 10.77
N LEU A 117 -1.95 8.27 10.99
CA LEU A 117 -1.77 9.26 9.93
C LEU A 117 -0.37 9.25 9.32
N ASP A 118 0.66 9.08 10.15
CA ASP A 118 2.06 9.05 9.70
C ASP A 118 2.36 7.73 8.98
N ALA A 119 1.77 6.61 9.40
CA ALA A 119 2.00 5.32 8.76
C ALA A 119 1.44 5.26 7.33
N GLU A 120 0.32 5.95 7.09
CA GLU A 120 -0.29 6.10 5.77
C GLU A 120 0.71 6.72 4.78
N GLY A 121 1.08 5.97 3.74
CA GLY A 121 2.09 6.35 2.76
C GLY A 121 3.54 5.98 3.12
N ILE A 122 3.90 5.85 4.41
CA ILE A 122 5.22 5.39 4.85
C ILE A 122 5.40 3.90 4.55
N GLU A 123 4.40 3.08 4.87
CA GLU A 123 4.34 1.64 4.62
C GLU A 123 4.72 1.22 3.18
N HIS A 124 4.46 2.05 2.16
CA HIS A 124 4.86 1.79 0.77
C HIS A 124 6.34 2.04 0.47
N HIS A 125 7.00 2.85 1.28
CA HIS A 125 8.38 3.28 1.06
C HIS A 125 9.38 2.59 2.00
N VAL A 126 8.90 2.02 3.10
CA VAL A 126 9.75 1.29 4.05
C VAL A 126 10.22 -0.03 3.43
N SER A 127 11.50 -0.36 3.48
CA SER A 127 11.99 -1.65 2.97
C SER A 127 11.57 -2.82 3.86
N ASP A 128 11.49 -4.04 3.30
CA ASP A 128 11.21 -5.25 4.08
C ASP A 128 12.23 -5.48 5.21
N GLN A 129 13.48 -5.08 5.00
CA GLN A 129 14.53 -5.14 6.03
C GLN A 129 14.23 -4.21 7.20
N THR A 130 13.67 -3.03 6.91
CA THR A 130 13.29 -2.05 7.93
C THR A 130 12.04 -2.50 8.68
N LEU A 131 11.02 -3.01 7.98
CA LEU A 131 9.85 -3.61 8.65
C LEU A 131 10.25 -4.80 9.52
N SER A 132 11.16 -5.66 9.05
CA SER A 132 11.69 -6.76 9.86
C SER A 132 12.43 -6.27 11.11
N ALA A 133 13.05 -5.09 11.06
CA ALA A 133 13.67 -4.49 12.24
C ALA A 133 12.62 -3.93 13.21
N PHE A 134 11.53 -3.35 12.71
CA PHE A 134 10.39 -2.92 13.50
C PHE A 134 9.75 -4.11 14.22
N ASP A 135 9.47 -5.20 13.51
CA ASP A 135 8.90 -6.42 14.09
C ASP A 135 9.81 -6.99 15.19
N ARG A 136 11.13 -7.06 14.97
CA ARG A 136 12.08 -7.50 16.01
C ARG A 136 12.08 -6.58 17.23
N PHE A 137 12.00 -5.27 17.02
CA PHE A 137 11.92 -4.30 18.11
C PHE A 137 10.64 -4.48 18.94
N LEU A 138 9.51 -4.69 18.27
CA LEU A 138 8.21 -4.93 18.91
C LEU A 138 8.22 -6.24 19.72
N SER A 139 8.68 -7.34 19.12
CA SER A 139 8.76 -8.65 19.80
C SER A 139 9.66 -8.66 21.02
N ALA A 140 10.75 -7.87 21.03
CA ALA A 140 11.64 -7.78 22.18
C ALA A 140 11.04 -6.99 23.37
N ARG A 141 9.92 -6.30 23.17
CA ARG A 141 9.27 -5.46 24.18
C ARG A 141 7.96 -6.03 24.70
N THR A 142 7.38 -7.02 24.02
CA THR A 142 6.31 -7.84 24.59
C THR A 142 6.92 -8.72 25.67
N PRO A 143 6.57 -8.59 26.96
CA PRO A 143 6.97 -9.56 27.95
C PRO A 143 6.44 -10.93 27.52
N GLU A 144 7.27 -11.97 27.52
CA GLU A 144 6.76 -13.33 27.52
C GLU A 144 5.99 -13.50 28.84
N ASP A 145 4.67 -13.68 28.76
CA ASP A 145 3.81 -14.06 29.89
C ASP A 145 4.19 -15.45 30.43
#